data_AF-A0A2T2WDN5-F1
#
_entry.id   AF-A0A2T2WDN5-F1
#
_cell.length_a   1.000
_cell.length_b   1.000
_cell.length_c   1.000
_cell.angle_alpha   90.00
_cell.angle_beta   90.00
_cell.angle_gamma   90.00
#
_symmetry.space_group_name_H-M   'P 1'
#
loop_
_entity.id
_entity.type
_entity.pdbx_description
1 polymer ?
#
loop_
_entity_poly.entity_id
_entity_poly.type
_entity_poly.pdbx_seq_one_letter_code
_entity_poly.pdbx_strand_id
1 'polypeptide(L)'
;MSIVTGAIFIWPQAIWLLAGDDTPWGILASIAMAVVMSSLALIWMNITPSGILADRMRHTWHGFAWPILFLHITLCLILDATMLALFAQMLSAVFYPLTPLWAMKLMIAAESAWFASRSFHVLARNIQFWFPILMLLLFLLITIEWTNVHCWWALRPSTHIVVHPLLQAILSTWFLWKQNEVSVTVAHFVRSPTQMLIRKLTLGAILFQGIVISLIYVITVGSIGPYAVLRLRWPLVYVLSNQSSHTFYLSRPGLIILLIWTGANVFYLAAHLFCMGVNLSKLFTKSYNLTPIAVWIFTIL
;
A
#
# COMPACT_ATOMS: atom_id res chain seq x y z
N MET A 1 -7.34 5.04 -4.68
CA MET A 1 -6.44 3.89 -4.91
C MET A 1 -5.35 3.96 -3.85
N SER A 2 -5.08 2.85 -3.17
CA SER A 2 -4.30 2.79 -1.93
C SER A 2 -2.84 2.38 -2.23
N ILE A 3 -2.12 3.21 -2.98
CA ILE A 3 -1.06 2.72 -3.89
C ILE A 3 0.32 2.45 -3.24
N VAL A 4 0.72 3.00 -2.08
CA VAL A 4 2.19 3.05 -1.79
C VAL A 4 2.63 2.77 -0.34
N THR A 5 1.81 2.36 0.62
CA THR A 5 2.14 2.81 2.01
C THR A 5 2.29 1.77 3.09
N GLY A 6 1.84 0.54 2.90
CA GLY A 6 1.82 -0.43 4.00
C GLY A 6 3.20 -0.87 4.51
N ALA A 7 4.13 -1.19 3.60
CA ALA A 7 5.44 -1.75 3.97
C ALA A 7 6.58 -1.38 3.03
N ILE A 8 6.41 -0.35 2.20
CA ILE A 8 7.42 0.03 1.20
C ILE A 8 8.75 0.43 1.86
N PHE A 9 8.74 0.84 3.12
CA PHE A 9 9.92 1.18 3.91
C PHE A 9 10.81 -0.01 4.28
N ILE A 10 10.27 -1.23 4.41
CA ILE A 10 11.05 -2.47 4.64
C ILE A 10 11.19 -3.32 3.39
N TRP A 11 10.33 -3.09 2.39
CA TRP A 11 10.21 -3.95 1.22
C TRP A 11 11.54 -4.16 0.48
N PRO A 12 12.40 -3.14 0.24
CA PRO A 12 13.69 -3.36 -0.42
C PRO A 12 14.58 -4.35 0.31
N GLN A 13 14.57 -4.36 1.65
CA GLN A 13 15.31 -5.33 2.45
C GLN A 13 14.70 -6.73 2.31
N ALA A 14 13.37 -6.84 2.43
CA ALA A 14 12.68 -8.12 2.40
C ALA A 14 12.84 -8.84 1.06
N ILE A 15 12.70 -8.12 -0.06
CA ILE A 15 12.86 -8.71 -1.39
C ILE A 15 14.30 -9.14 -1.66
N TRP A 16 15.29 -8.35 -1.22
CA TRP A 16 16.70 -8.70 -1.38
C TRP A 16 17.08 -9.92 -0.52
N LEU A 17 16.56 -9.98 0.71
CA LEU A 17 16.80 -11.12 1.61
C LEU A 17 16.32 -12.45 1.00
N LEU A 18 15.25 -12.42 0.21
CA LEU A 18 14.65 -13.62 -0.39
C LEU A 18 15.17 -13.91 -1.79
N ALA A 19 15.24 -12.92 -2.67
CA ALA A 19 15.60 -13.10 -4.08
C ALA A 19 17.09 -12.88 -4.37
N GLY A 20 17.84 -12.23 -3.49
CA GLY A 20 19.25 -11.91 -3.74
C GLY A 20 19.44 -11.08 -5.01
N ASP A 21 20.37 -11.50 -5.86
CA ASP A 21 20.65 -10.88 -7.16
C ASP A 21 19.48 -11.01 -8.16
N ASP A 22 18.51 -11.90 -7.92
CA ASP A 22 17.29 -12.05 -8.74
C ASP A 22 16.22 -11.01 -8.39
N THR A 23 16.50 -10.08 -7.46
CA THR A 23 15.55 -9.05 -7.03
C THR A 23 14.92 -8.26 -8.19
N PRO A 24 15.66 -7.79 -9.22
CA PRO A 24 15.05 -7.11 -10.37
C PRO A 24 14.00 -7.96 -11.09
N TRP A 25 14.25 -9.27 -11.25
CA TRP A 25 13.25 -10.21 -11.78
C TRP A 25 12.06 -10.37 -10.84
N GLY A 26 12.31 -10.39 -9.53
CA GLY A 26 11.27 -10.45 -8.50
C GLY A 26 10.31 -9.27 -8.56
N ILE A 27 10.82 -8.06 -8.79
CA ILE A 27 10.00 -6.85 -8.94
C ILE A 27 9.09 -6.97 -10.16
N LEU A 28 9.66 -7.31 -11.32
CA LEU A 28 8.90 -7.45 -12.57
C LEU A 28 7.84 -8.55 -12.45
N ALA A 29 8.20 -9.69 -11.88
CA ALA A 29 7.27 -10.81 -11.67
C ALA A 29 6.18 -10.46 -10.64
N SER A 30 6.48 -9.68 -9.61
CA SER A 30 5.51 -9.19 -8.63
C SER A 30 4.51 -8.21 -9.26
N ILE A 31 4.97 -7.30 -10.14
CA ILE A 31 4.09 -6.44 -10.96
C ILE A 31 3.21 -7.28 -11.89
N ALA A 32 3.79 -8.28 -12.56
CA ALA A 32 3.04 -9.18 -13.44
C ALA A 32 1.96 -9.96 -12.68
N MET A 33 2.29 -10.49 -11.50
CA MET A 33 1.32 -11.13 -10.60
C MET A 33 0.18 -10.18 -10.24
N ALA A 34 0.49 -8.92 -9.90
CA ALA A 34 -0.52 -7.91 -9.60
C ALA A 34 -1.47 -7.65 -10.77
N VAL A 35 -0.94 -7.54 -11.99
CA VAL A 35 -1.72 -7.39 -13.21
C VAL A 35 -2.62 -8.59 -13.43
N VAL A 36 -2.11 -9.82 -13.25
CA VAL A 36 -2.89 -11.05 -13.40
C VAL A 36 -4.01 -11.12 -12.38
N MET A 37 -3.70 -10.95 -11.08
CA MET A 37 -4.69 -10.99 -10.00
C MET A 37 -5.79 -9.94 -10.18
N SER A 38 -5.42 -8.72 -10.56
CA SER A 38 -6.36 -7.63 -10.78
C SER A 38 -7.19 -7.83 -12.05
N SER A 39 -6.60 -8.39 -13.09
CA SER A 39 -7.33 -8.76 -14.31
C SER A 39 -8.36 -9.84 -14.03
N LEU A 40 -8.02 -10.85 -13.23
CA LEU A 40 -8.96 -11.88 -12.77
C LEU A 40 -10.09 -11.27 -11.93
N ALA A 41 -9.78 -10.33 -11.02
CA ALA A 41 -10.79 -9.62 -10.24
C ALA A 41 -11.74 -8.80 -11.14
N LEU A 42 -11.23 -8.13 -12.17
CA LEU A 42 -12.04 -7.39 -13.14
C LEU A 42 -12.90 -8.31 -14.02
N ILE A 43 -12.39 -9.46 -14.43
CA ILE A 43 -13.18 -10.49 -15.12
C ILE A 43 -14.32 -10.95 -14.21
N TRP A 44 -14.03 -11.24 -12.95
CA TRP A 44 -15.03 -11.62 -11.96
C TRP A 44 -16.08 -10.50 -11.75
N MET A 45 -15.66 -9.23 -11.74
CA MET A 45 -16.57 -8.08 -11.68
C MET A 45 -17.51 -7.96 -12.89
N ASN A 46 -17.10 -8.46 -14.06
CA ASN A 46 -17.95 -8.44 -15.26
C ASN A 46 -18.99 -9.55 -15.26
N ILE A 47 -18.67 -10.69 -14.65
CA ILE A 47 -19.56 -11.86 -14.60
C ILE A 47 -20.59 -11.71 -13.47
N THR A 48 -20.24 -10.98 -12.40
CA THR A 48 -21.11 -10.78 -11.24
C THR A 48 -21.98 -9.52 -11.37
N PRO A 49 -23.18 -9.52 -10.77
CA PRO A 49 -24.06 -8.36 -10.78
C PRO A 49 -23.42 -7.15 -10.10
N SER A 50 -23.90 -5.96 -10.44
CA SER A 50 -23.42 -4.73 -9.83
C SER A 50 -23.69 -4.71 -8.33
N GLY A 51 -22.68 -4.37 -7.55
CA GLY A 51 -22.73 -4.39 -6.09
C GLY A 51 -21.34 -4.20 -5.50
N ILE A 52 -21.30 -4.06 -4.17
CA ILE A 52 -20.04 -4.06 -3.40
C ILE A 52 -19.45 -5.47 -3.32
N LEU A 53 -18.24 -5.62 -2.75
CA LEU A 53 -17.58 -6.91 -2.62
C LEU A 53 -18.49 -7.96 -1.95
N ALA A 54 -19.17 -7.60 -0.86
CA ALA A 54 -20.06 -8.51 -0.14
C ALA A 54 -21.22 -9.04 -1.00
N ASP A 55 -21.83 -8.18 -1.84
CA ASP A 55 -22.94 -8.57 -2.72
C ASP A 55 -22.46 -9.52 -3.83
N ARG A 56 -21.30 -9.23 -4.42
CA ARG A 56 -20.68 -10.08 -5.45
C ARG A 56 -20.27 -11.44 -4.90
N MET A 57 -19.69 -11.47 -3.70
CA MET A 57 -19.34 -12.73 -3.03
C MET A 57 -20.57 -13.57 -2.71
N ARG A 58 -21.67 -12.95 -2.26
CA ARG A 58 -22.96 -13.65 -2.05
C ARG A 58 -23.52 -14.24 -3.33
N HIS A 59 -23.34 -13.58 -4.48
CA HIS A 59 -23.76 -14.14 -5.76
C HIS A 59 -22.90 -15.32 -6.21
N THR A 60 -21.57 -15.25 -6.04
CA THR A 60 -20.65 -16.31 -6.49
C THR A 60 -20.66 -17.53 -5.57
N TRP A 61 -20.70 -17.33 -4.25
CA TRP A 61 -20.49 -18.39 -3.25
C TRP A 61 -21.74 -18.72 -2.44
N HIS A 62 -22.85 -18.03 -2.68
CA HIS A 62 -24.12 -18.22 -1.97
C HIS A 62 -23.94 -18.27 -0.44
N GLY A 63 -24.29 -19.38 0.22
CA GLY A 63 -24.17 -19.55 1.66
C GLY A 63 -22.72 -19.57 2.18
N PHE A 64 -21.76 -19.96 1.35
CA PHE A 64 -20.33 -19.96 1.70
C PHE A 64 -19.69 -18.57 1.62
N ALA A 65 -20.41 -17.55 1.14
CA ALA A 65 -19.90 -16.20 1.09
C ALA A 65 -19.54 -15.65 2.48
N TRP A 66 -20.27 -16.05 3.52
CA TRP A 66 -20.07 -15.55 4.89
C TRP A 66 -18.72 -15.97 5.49
N PRO A 67 -18.34 -17.26 5.55
CA PRO A 67 -17.03 -17.66 6.08
C PRO A 67 -15.86 -17.12 5.24
N ILE A 68 -15.98 -17.10 3.91
CA ILE A 68 -14.92 -16.58 3.03
C ILE A 68 -14.71 -15.10 3.26
N LEU A 69 -15.79 -14.33 3.38
CA LEU A 69 -15.70 -12.90 3.61
C LEU A 69 -15.20 -12.59 5.03
N PHE A 70 -15.61 -13.35 6.04
CA PHE A 70 -15.07 -13.22 7.40
C PHE A 70 -13.56 -13.47 7.44
N LEU A 71 -13.09 -14.54 6.77
CA LEU A 71 -11.67 -14.83 6.63
C LEU A 71 -10.94 -13.70 5.91
N HIS A 72 -11.53 -13.17 4.82
CA HIS A 72 -10.99 -12.05 4.07
C HIS A 72 -10.85 -10.79 4.92
N ILE A 73 -11.91 -10.37 5.62
CA ILE A 73 -11.88 -9.21 6.52
C ILE A 73 -10.81 -9.40 7.61
N THR A 74 -10.76 -10.58 8.23
CA THR A 74 -9.78 -10.88 9.27
C THR A 74 -8.35 -10.76 8.73
N LEU A 75 -8.09 -11.31 7.54
CA LEU A 75 -6.80 -11.16 6.86
C LEU A 75 -6.49 -9.68 6.56
N CYS A 76 -7.50 -8.89 6.17
CA CYS A 76 -7.30 -7.45 5.96
C CYS A 76 -6.95 -6.70 7.23
N LEU A 77 -7.65 -6.95 8.34
CA LEU A 77 -7.35 -6.32 9.62
C LEU A 77 -5.97 -6.69 10.13
N ILE A 78 -5.56 -7.97 10.01
CA ILE A 78 -4.22 -8.41 10.41
C ILE A 78 -3.15 -7.68 9.59
N LEU A 79 -3.35 -7.55 8.28
CA LEU A 79 -2.40 -6.84 7.41
C LEU A 79 -2.34 -5.34 7.75
N ASP A 80 -3.50 -4.69 7.91
CA ASP A 80 -3.57 -3.26 8.24
C ASP A 80 -2.95 -2.98 9.63
N ALA A 81 -3.22 -3.82 10.63
CA ALA A 81 -2.63 -3.73 11.96
C ALA A 81 -1.10 -3.96 11.93
N THR A 82 -0.64 -4.91 11.10
CA THR A 82 0.79 -5.18 10.91
C THR A 82 1.49 -3.98 10.25
N MET A 83 0.87 -3.38 9.22
CA MET A 83 1.39 -2.19 8.55
C MET A 83 1.46 -0.99 9.49
N LEU A 84 0.40 -0.75 10.27
CA LEU A 84 0.36 0.29 11.28
C LEU A 84 1.45 0.06 12.36
N ALA A 85 1.63 -1.18 12.80
CA ALA A 85 2.65 -1.52 13.78
C ALA A 85 4.08 -1.33 13.25
N LEU A 86 4.35 -1.75 12.01
CA LEU A 86 5.64 -1.55 11.36
C LEU A 86 5.93 -0.05 11.17
N PHE A 87 4.94 0.73 10.75
CA PHE A 87 5.09 2.17 10.59
C PHE A 87 5.30 2.88 11.93
N ALA A 88 4.58 2.52 12.98
CA ALA A 88 4.82 3.05 14.33
C ALA A 88 6.23 2.70 14.85
N GLN A 89 6.72 1.48 14.58
CA GLN A 89 8.10 1.11 14.92
C GLN A 89 9.12 1.94 14.16
N MET A 90 8.88 2.21 12.86
CA MET A 90 9.73 3.09 12.05
C MET A 90 9.74 4.52 12.61
N LEU A 91 8.57 5.07 12.95
CA LEU A 91 8.45 6.41 13.56
C LEU A 91 9.20 6.50 14.89
N SER A 92 9.03 5.50 15.77
CA SER A 92 9.71 5.45 17.06
C SER A 92 11.23 5.31 16.90
N ALA A 93 11.69 4.47 15.96
CA ALA A 93 13.11 4.25 15.76
C ALA A 93 13.85 5.48 15.19
N VAL A 94 13.20 6.27 14.33
CA VAL A 94 13.87 7.31 13.55
C VAL A 94 13.51 8.74 13.99
N PHE A 95 12.26 8.99 14.37
CA PHE A 95 11.75 10.35 14.53
C PHE A 95 11.30 10.69 15.95
N TYR A 96 10.68 9.74 16.65
CA TYR A 96 10.02 9.96 17.94
C TYR A 96 10.39 8.88 18.97
N PRO A 97 11.67 8.79 19.39
CA PRO A 97 12.16 7.69 20.24
C PRO A 97 11.55 7.68 21.65
N LEU A 98 11.10 8.84 22.15
CA LEU A 98 10.52 8.98 23.49
C LEU A 98 9.00 8.74 23.52
N THR A 99 8.36 8.68 22.36
CA THR A 99 6.91 8.52 22.28
C THR A 99 6.56 7.03 22.29
N PRO A 100 5.63 6.57 23.15
CA PRO A 100 5.29 5.16 23.22
C PRO A 100 4.56 4.70 21.95
N LEU A 101 4.83 3.47 21.51
CA LEU A 101 4.30 2.91 20.26
C LEU A 101 2.77 2.90 20.21
N TRP A 102 2.09 2.63 21.33
CA TRP A 102 0.64 2.59 21.37
C TRP A 102 0.01 3.96 21.06
N ALA A 103 0.66 5.06 21.47
CA ALA A 103 0.15 6.40 21.21
C ALA A 103 0.24 6.74 19.72
N MET A 104 1.35 6.39 19.06
CA MET A 104 1.48 6.58 17.61
C MET A 104 0.45 5.77 16.83
N LYS A 105 0.28 4.49 17.19
CA LYS A 105 -0.72 3.62 16.57
C LYS A 105 -2.12 4.22 16.71
N LEU A 106 -2.49 4.63 17.93
CA LEU A 106 -3.81 5.17 18.23
C LEU A 106 -4.07 6.47 17.47
N MET A 107 -3.10 7.39 17.39
CA MET A 107 -3.27 8.63 16.64
C MET A 107 -3.55 8.39 15.16
N ILE A 108 -2.74 7.55 14.50
CA ILE A 108 -2.90 7.24 13.08
C ILE A 108 -4.19 6.45 12.83
N ALA A 109 -4.50 5.48 13.70
CA ALA A 109 -5.75 4.74 13.66
C ALA A 109 -6.95 5.68 13.80
N ALA A 110 -6.98 6.54 14.81
CA ALA A 110 -8.08 7.48 15.05
C ALA A 110 -8.27 8.46 13.89
N GLU A 111 -7.17 8.99 13.32
CA GLU A 111 -7.25 9.87 12.14
C GLU A 111 -7.80 9.13 10.93
N SER A 112 -7.32 7.91 10.67
CA SER A 112 -7.81 7.08 9.57
C SER A 112 -9.29 6.69 9.72
N ALA A 113 -9.74 6.34 10.94
CA ALA A 113 -11.14 6.08 11.25
C ALA A 113 -12.00 7.33 11.11
N TRP A 114 -11.50 8.49 11.50
CA TRP A 114 -12.21 9.75 11.32
C TRP A 114 -12.49 10.00 9.84
N PHE A 115 -11.50 9.86 8.96
CA PHE A 115 -11.70 9.96 7.50
C PHE A 115 -12.63 8.88 6.95
N ALA A 116 -12.44 7.62 7.37
CA ALA A 116 -13.23 6.48 6.92
C ALA A 116 -14.70 6.53 7.37
N SER A 117 -15.01 7.20 8.49
CA SER A 117 -16.37 7.36 8.99
C SER A 117 -17.20 8.38 8.19
N ARG A 118 -16.56 9.18 7.32
CA ARG A 118 -17.24 10.17 6.47
C ARG A 118 -17.85 9.52 5.24
N SER A 119 -18.70 10.26 4.54
CA SER A 119 -19.27 9.81 3.28
C SER A 119 -18.19 9.60 2.23
N PHE A 120 -18.43 8.66 1.30
CA PHE A 120 -17.48 8.31 0.23
C PHE A 120 -16.95 9.55 -0.52
N HIS A 121 -17.83 10.50 -0.81
CA HIS A 121 -17.49 11.73 -1.53
C HIS A 121 -16.49 12.61 -0.76
N VAL A 122 -16.59 12.69 0.57
CA VAL A 122 -15.63 13.44 1.40
C VAL A 122 -14.28 12.73 1.41
N LEU A 123 -14.27 11.41 1.60
CA LEU A 123 -13.04 10.61 1.57
C LEU A 123 -12.33 10.72 0.21
N ALA A 124 -13.07 10.55 -0.88
CA ALA A 124 -12.53 10.62 -2.23
C ALA A 124 -11.93 11.98 -2.56
N ARG A 125 -12.58 13.08 -2.16
CA ARG A 125 -12.04 14.45 -2.35
C ARG A 125 -10.75 14.68 -1.58
N ASN A 126 -10.68 14.20 -0.33
CA ASN A 126 -9.46 14.32 0.46
C ASN A 126 -8.31 13.54 -0.18
N ILE A 127 -8.55 12.29 -0.59
CA ILE A 127 -7.54 11.49 -1.30
C ILE A 127 -7.12 12.17 -2.60
N GLN A 128 -8.08 12.70 -3.38
CA GLN A 128 -7.78 13.39 -4.64
C GLN A 128 -6.94 14.65 -4.45
N PHE A 129 -7.13 15.37 -3.35
CA PHE A 129 -6.34 16.56 -3.01
C PHE A 129 -4.94 16.20 -2.51
N TRP A 130 -4.84 15.27 -1.57
CA TRP A 130 -3.57 14.93 -0.93
C TRP A 130 -2.68 14.05 -1.81
N PHE A 131 -3.23 13.15 -2.61
CA PHE A 131 -2.44 12.23 -3.42
C PHE A 131 -1.45 12.93 -4.36
N PRO A 132 -1.83 13.94 -5.17
CA PRO A 132 -0.87 14.67 -6.00
C PRO A 132 0.24 15.36 -5.19
N ILE A 133 -0.08 15.92 -4.01
CA ILE A 133 0.89 16.58 -3.13
C ILE A 133 1.90 15.55 -2.61
N LEU A 134 1.42 14.42 -2.09
CA LEU A 134 2.27 13.35 -1.56
C LEU A 134 3.15 12.75 -2.67
N MET A 135 2.60 12.57 -3.88
CA MET A 135 3.37 12.09 -5.04
C MET A 135 4.40 13.11 -5.52
N LEU A 136 4.06 14.39 -5.58
CA LEU A 136 5.00 15.45 -5.94
C LEU A 136 6.19 15.46 -4.99
N LEU A 137 5.94 15.39 -3.69
CA LEU A 137 6.99 15.36 -2.68
C LEU A 137 7.83 14.08 -2.78
N LEU A 138 7.20 12.92 -3.03
CA LEU A 138 7.90 11.66 -3.24
C LEU A 138 8.82 11.72 -4.46
N PHE A 139 8.33 12.21 -5.60
CA PHE A 139 9.13 12.34 -6.81
C PHE A 139 10.26 13.35 -6.63
N LEU A 140 10.02 14.46 -5.93
CA LEU A 140 11.06 15.42 -5.60
C LEU A 140 12.18 14.77 -4.79
N LEU A 141 11.86 13.98 -3.77
CA LEU A 141 12.86 13.24 -2.99
C LEU A 141 13.62 12.23 -3.87
N ILE A 142 12.92 11.48 -4.71
CA ILE A 142 13.54 10.53 -5.66
C ILE A 142 14.50 11.26 -6.62
N THR A 143 14.12 12.44 -7.14
CA THR A 143 14.95 13.22 -8.04
C THR A 143 16.21 13.74 -7.36
N ILE A 144 16.13 14.19 -6.11
CA ILE A 144 17.32 14.60 -5.34
C ILE A 144 18.24 13.40 -5.13
N GLU A 145 17.70 12.24 -4.75
CA GLU A 145 18.48 11.00 -4.56
C GLU A 145 19.08 10.42 -5.83
N TRP A 146 18.50 10.71 -7.00
CA TRP A 146 18.98 10.16 -8.26
C TRP A 146 20.47 10.46 -8.50
N THR A 147 20.95 11.61 -8.00
CA THR A 147 22.36 12.01 -8.10
C THR A 147 23.30 11.19 -7.23
N ASN A 148 22.79 10.53 -6.19
CA ASN A 148 23.56 9.70 -5.26
C ASN A 148 23.61 8.21 -5.67
N VAL A 149 22.94 7.83 -6.76
CA VAL A 149 22.94 6.45 -7.26
C VAL A 149 24.29 6.12 -7.90
N HIS A 150 25.08 5.28 -7.22
CA HIS A 150 26.41 4.88 -7.67
C HIS A 150 26.58 3.36 -7.81
N CYS A 151 25.78 2.55 -7.12
CA CYS A 151 25.80 1.09 -7.20
C CYS A 151 24.98 0.53 -8.39
N TRP A 152 25.24 1.03 -9.60
CA TRP A 152 24.52 0.60 -10.82
C TRP A 152 24.65 -0.90 -11.14
N TRP A 153 25.73 -1.52 -10.69
CA TRP A 153 25.97 -2.96 -10.85
C TRP A 153 24.92 -3.81 -10.12
N ALA A 154 24.42 -3.36 -8.97
CA ALA A 154 23.44 -4.08 -8.15
C ALA A 154 22.00 -3.99 -8.71
N LEU A 155 21.79 -3.16 -9.72
CA LEU A 155 20.50 -3.01 -10.39
C LEU A 155 20.38 -3.93 -11.62
N ARG A 156 21.48 -4.57 -12.02
CA ARG A 156 21.47 -5.48 -13.17
C ARG A 156 20.77 -6.78 -12.80
N PRO A 157 19.84 -7.28 -13.62
CA PRO A 157 19.24 -8.58 -13.40
C PRO A 157 20.32 -9.67 -13.49
N SER A 158 20.27 -10.64 -12.57
CA SER A 158 21.07 -11.85 -12.64
C SER A 158 20.77 -12.63 -13.93
N THR A 159 21.81 -13.24 -14.51
CA THR A 159 21.71 -14.16 -15.66
C THR A 159 21.29 -15.56 -15.24
N HIS A 160 21.44 -15.91 -13.96
CA HIS A 160 21.11 -17.21 -13.41
C HIS A 160 19.94 -17.08 -12.45
N ILE A 161 18.73 -17.30 -12.98
CA ILE A 161 17.50 -17.17 -12.21
C ILE A 161 17.29 -18.43 -11.39
N VAL A 162 17.23 -18.28 -10.07
CA VAL A 162 16.86 -19.36 -9.16
C VAL A 162 15.36 -19.24 -8.86
N VAL A 163 14.58 -20.18 -9.39
CA VAL A 163 13.10 -20.10 -9.39
C VAL A 163 12.50 -20.10 -7.98
N HIS A 164 13.02 -20.93 -7.07
CA HIS A 164 12.41 -21.10 -5.75
C HIS A 164 12.52 -19.84 -4.85
N PRO A 165 13.72 -19.25 -4.64
CA PRO A 165 13.85 -17.99 -3.89
C PRO A 165 13.08 -16.84 -4.55
N LEU A 166 13.07 -16.79 -5.89
CA LEU A 166 12.29 -15.81 -6.64
C LEU A 166 10.79 -15.94 -6.36
N LEU A 167 10.24 -17.15 -6.37
CA LEU A 167 8.82 -17.39 -6.08
C LEU A 167 8.48 -17.02 -4.63
N GLN A 168 9.34 -17.34 -3.67
CA GLN A 168 9.17 -16.93 -2.28
C GLN A 168 9.15 -15.40 -2.14
N ALA A 169 10.03 -14.70 -2.85
CA ALA A 169 10.05 -13.24 -2.88
C ALA A 169 8.76 -12.66 -3.47
N ILE A 170 8.28 -13.19 -4.60
CA ILE A 170 7.02 -12.76 -5.23
C ILE A 170 5.85 -12.96 -4.26
N LEU A 171 5.74 -14.16 -3.68
CA LEU A 171 4.66 -14.48 -2.74
C LEU A 171 4.76 -13.64 -1.47
N SER A 172 5.95 -13.38 -0.93
CA SER A 172 6.09 -12.54 0.27
C SER A 172 5.68 -11.08 0.04
N THR A 173 5.74 -10.60 -1.20
CA THR A 173 5.45 -9.21 -1.58
C THR A 173 4.02 -9.01 -2.09
N TRP A 174 3.21 -10.08 -2.12
CA TRP A 174 1.83 -10.06 -2.63
C TRP A 174 0.96 -8.99 -1.99
N PHE A 175 1.15 -8.75 -0.70
CA PHE A 175 0.32 -7.84 0.09
C PHE A 175 0.44 -6.38 -0.37
N LEU A 176 1.54 -6.00 -1.05
CA LEU A 176 1.71 -4.67 -1.65
C LEU A 176 0.69 -4.40 -2.75
N TRP A 177 0.22 -5.46 -3.41
CA TRP A 177 -0.70 -5.40 -4.55
C TRP A 177 -2.15 -5.62 -4.15
N LYS A 178 -2.42 -5.71 -2.85
CA LYS A 178 -3.76 -5.96 -2.32
C LYS A 178 -4.62 -4.70 -2.38
N GLN A 179 -5.12 -4.38 -3.57
CA GLN A 179 -6.02 -3.23 -3.81
C GLN A 179 -7.32 -3.60 -4.52
N ASN A 180 -7.48 -4.87 -4.90
CA ASN A 180 -8.65 -5.35 -5.63
C ASN A 180 -9.96 -5.13 -4.87
N GLU A 181 -9.95 -5.31 -3.55
CA GLU A 181 -11.13 -5.04 -2.71
C GLU A 181 -11.63 -3.60 -2.83
N VAL A 182 -10.70 -2.63 -2.78
CA VAL A 182 -11.03 -1.21 -2.87
C VAL A 182 -11.61 -0.92 -4.24
N SER A 183 -10.98 -1.42 -5.31
CA SER A 183 -11.48 -1.23 -6.68
C SER A 183 -12.88 -1.83 -6.89
N VAL A 184 -13.12 -3.04 -6.38
CA VAL A 184 -14.43 -3.73 -6.49
C VAL A 184 -15.50 -2.97 -5.71
N THR A 185 -15.20 -2.54 -4.49
CA THR A 185 -16.16 -1.86 -3.61
C THR A 185 -16.47 -0.45 -4.10
N VAL A 186 -15.44 0.30 -4.51
CA VAL A 186 -15.57 1.68 -5.01
C VAL A 186 -16.29 1.74 -6.36
N ALA A 187 -16.12 0.74 -7.22
CA ALA A 187 -16.80 0.69 -8.51
C ALA A 187 -18.34 0.79 -8.40
N HIS A 188 -18.92 0.34 -7.28
CA HIS A 188 -20.35 0.48 -7.02
C HIS A 188 -20.81 1.94 -6.83
N PHE A 189 -19.92 2.82 -6.34
CA PHE A 189 -20.24 4.21 -6.04
C PHE A 189 -19.97 5.17 -7.22
N VAL A 190 -19.42 4.68 -8.32
CA VAL A 190 -19.18 5.48 -9.52
C VAL A 190 -20.48 5.56 -10.33
N ARG A 191 -20.88 6.76 -10.75
CA ARG A 191 -22.07 6.96 -11.60
C ARG A 191 -21.76 6.51 -13.02
N SER A 192 -22.50 5.52 -13.53
CA SER A 192 -22.37 4.96 -14.88
C SER A 192 -20.93 4.53 -15.25
N PRO A 193 -20.30 3.63 -14.49
CA PRO A 193 -18.94 3.23 -14.78
C PRO A 193 -18.92 2.35 -16.03
N THR A 194 -18.28 2.80 -17.09
CA THR A 194 -17.95 1.90 -18.21
C THR A 194 -16.89 0.93 -17.74
N GLN A 195 -17.08 -0.37 -18.01
CA GLN A 195 -16.13 -1.41 -17.58
C GLN A 195 -14.72 -1.15 -18.12
N MET A 196 -14.63 -0.59 -19.33
CA MET A 196 -13.35 -0.18 -19.91
C MET A 196 -12.66 0.91 -19.07
N LEU A 197 -13.40 1.87 -18.50
CA LEU A 197 -12.83 2.89 -17.63
C LEU A 197 -12.31 2.30 -16.32
N ILE A 198 -13.10 1.44 -15.65
CA ILE A 198 -12.65 0.77 -14.41
C ILE A 198 -11.37 -0.02 -14.68
N ARG A 199 -11.33 -0.80 -15.77
CA ARG A 199 -10.16 -1.57 -16.16
C ARG A 199 -8.94 -0.69 -16.44
N LYS A 200 -9.10 0.38 -17.21
CA LYS A 200 -8.01 1.32 -17.52
C LYS A 200 -7.46 1.98 -16.25
N LEU A 201 -8.33 2.43 -15.35
CA LEU A 201 -7.92 3.07 -14.09
C LEU A 201 -7.23 2.09 -13.14
N THR A 202 -7.74 0.86 -13.04
CA THR A 202 -7.16 -0.17 -12.16
C THR A 202 -5.78 -0.62 -12.67
N LEU A 203 -5.66 -0.90 -13.96
CA LEU A 203 -4.37 -1.27 -14.56
C LEU A 203 -3.38 -0.10 -14.54
N GLY A 204 -3.85 1.12 -14.81
CA GLY A 204 -3.04 2.33 -14.70
C GLY A 204 -2.50 2.56 -13.29
N ALA A 205 -3.31 2.31 -12.26
CA ALA A 205 -2.89 2.37 -10.86
C ALA A 205 -1.80 1.34 -10.52
N ILE A 206 -1.93 0.09 -11.00
CA ILE A 206 -0.93 -0.97 -10.79
C ILE A 206 0.39 -0.62 -11.48
N LEU A 207 0.34 -0.17 -12.72
CA LEU A 207 1.53 0.25 -13.46
C LEU A 207 2.21 1.43 -12.78
N PHE A 208 1.44 2.43 -12.36
CA PHE A 208 1.95 3.57 -11.62
C PHE A 208 2.64 3.13 -10.32
N GLN A 209 2.01 2.26 -9.55
CA GLN A 209 2.62 1.68 -8.35
C GLN A 209 3.91 0.90 -8.65
N GLY A 210 3.92 0.11 -9.72
CA GLY A 210 5.10 -0.64 -10.16
C GLY A 210 6.26 0.27 -10.51
N ILE A 211 6.00 1.41 -11.16
CA ILE A 211 7.01 2.45 -11.41
C ILE A 211 7.54 3.00 -10.07
N VAL A 212 6.65 3.38 -9.15
CA VAL A 212 7.05 3.94 -7.84
C VAL A 212 7.91 2.94 -7.05
N ILE A 213 7.50 1.67 -6.98
CA ILE A 213 8.24 0.60 -6.29
C ILE A 213 9.61 0.38 -6.94
N SER A 214 9.67 0.38 -8.27
CA SER A 214 10.92 0.22 -9.02
C SER A 214 11.86 1.40 -8.78
N LEU A 215 11.35 2.64 -8.77
CA LEU A 215 12.15 3.83 -8.46
C LEU A 215 12.68 3.77 -7.03
N ILE A 216 11.84 3.37 -6.06
CA ILE A 216 12.23 3.19 -4.67
C ILE A 216 13.35 2.14 -4.54
N TYR A 217 13.24 1.02 -5.27
CA TYR A 217 14.31 0.03 -5.34
C TYR A 217 15.61 0.63 -5.86
N VAL A 218 15.54 1.35 -7.00
CA VAL A 218 16.71 1.98 -7.64
C VAL A 218 17.38 2.97 -6.70
N ILE A 219 16.64 3.88 -6.06
CA ILE A 219 17.26 4.85 -5.13
C ILE A 219 17.78 4.18 -3.86
N THR A 220 17.14 3.11 -3.38
CA THR A 220 17.57 2.47 -2.13
C THR A 220 18.80 1.61 -2.38
N VAL A 221 18.70 0.60 -3.25
CA VAL A 221 19.79 -0.33 -3.51
C VAL A 221 20.90 0.34 -4.32
N GLY A 222 20.55 1.24 -5.24
CA GLY A 222 21.52 1.96 -6.05
C GLY A 222 22.33 3.00 -5.27
N SER A 223 21.81 3.56 -4.16
CA SER A 223 22.52 4.58 -3.37
C SER A 223 23.33 4.03 -2.20
N ILE A 224 22.95 2.91 -1.60
CA ILE A 224 23.70 2.33 -0.45
C ILE A 224 24.25 0.92 -0.70
N GLY A 225 23.88 0.30 -1.82
CA GLY A 225 24.31 -1.05 -2.17
C GLY A 225 23.56 -2.16 -1.42
N PRO A 226 23.61 -3.41 -1.94
CA PRO A 226 22.83 -4.53 -1.42
C PRO A 226 23.24 -4.96 -0.01
N TYR A 227 24.54 -4.93 0.30
CA TYR A 227 25.05 -5.30 1.62
C TYR A 227 24.54 -4.38 2.74
N ALA A 228 24.44 -3.07 2.47
CA ALA A 228 23.90 -2.12 3.43
C ALA A 228 22.38 -2.29 3.59
N VAL A 229 21.66 -2.51 2.48
CA VAL A 229 20.22 -2.78 2.47
C VAL A 229 19.85 -3.95 3.37
N LEU A 230 20.63 -5.03 3.36
CA LEU A 230 20.38 -6.20 4.19
C LEU A 230 20.61 -5.95 5.69
N ARG A 231 21.50 -5.02 6.05
CA ARG A 231 21.85 -4.70 7.44
C ARG A 231 20.98 -3.63 8.08
N LEU A 232 20.40 -2.74 7.27
CA LEU A 232 19.54 -1.66 7.74
C LEU A 232 18.09 -2.14 7.85
N ARG A 233 17.46 -1.87 9.00
CA ARG A 233 16.03 -2.18 9.21
C ARG A 233 15.08 -1.31 8.38
N TRP A 234 15.49 -0.07 8.10
CA TRP A 234 14.69 0.93 7.36
C TRP A 234 15.54 1.57 6.25
N PRO A 235 15.98 0.79 5.24
CA PRO A 235 16.98 1.25 4.28
C PRO A 235 16.53 2.47 3.47
N LEU A 236 15.25 2.51 3.06
CA LEU A 236 14.68 3.65 2.35
C LEU A 236 14.69 4.93 3.19
N VAL A 237 14.29 4.82 4.47
CA VAL A 237 14.27 5.96 5.39
C VAL A 237 15.69 6.46 5.65
N TYR A 238 16.64 5.53 5.82
CA TYR A 238 18.05 5.87 5.99
C TYR A 238 18.57 6.69 4.80
N VAL A 239 18.39 6.20 3.57
CA VAL A 239 18.81 6.89 2.34
C VAL A 239 18.25 8.32 2.32
N LEU A 240 16.92 8.44 2.42
CA LEU A 240 16.23 9.73 2.33
C LEU A 240 16.55 10.68 3.50
N SER A 241 16.81 10.16 4.70
CA SER A 241 17.10 10.98 5.89
C SER A 241 18.57 11.42 5.96
N ASN A 242 19.48 10.64 5.38
CA ASN A 242 20.92 10.92 5.38
C ASN A 242 21.32 11.90 4.26
N GLN A 243 20.35 12.46 3.53
CA GLN A 243 20.57 13.59 2.61
C GLN A 243 20.84 14.89 3.37
N SER A 244 21.98 15.00 4.04
CA SER A 244 22.53 16.30 4.41
C SER A 244 23.25 16.88 3.19
N SER A 245 22.49 17.40 2.21
CA SER A 245 23.11 18.17 1.13
C SER A 245 23.59 19.51 1.68
N HIS A 246 24.90 19.73 1.67
CA HIS A 246 25.55 21.00 2.05
C HIS A 246 25.10 22.20 1.19
N THR A 247 24.21 21.99 0.21
CA THR A 247 23.85 22.91 -0.87
C THR A 247 22.37 23.32 -0.90
N PHE A 248 21.49 22.83 -0.01
CA PHE A 248 20.05 23.16 -0.03
C PHE A 248 19.46 23.55 1.33
N TYR A 249 18.61 24.59 1.36
CA TYR A 249 17.99 25.21 2.56
C TYR A 249 17.01 24.32 3.35
N LEU A 250 16.82 23.05 2.96
CA LEU A 250 15.95 22.11 3.67
C LEU A 250 16.75 21.38 4.74
N SER A 251 16.91 22.03 5.89
CA SER A 251 17.68 21.51 7.02
C SER A 251 17.17 20.17 7.59
N ARG A 252 15.99 19.69 7.16
CA ARG A 252 15.38 18.42 7.60
C ARG A 252 14.52 17.75 6.51
N PRO A 253 15.09 17.05 5.52
CA PRO A 253 14.30 16.19 4.60
C PRO A 253 13.44 15.15 5.35
N GLY A 254 13.84 14.81 6.58
CA GLY A 254 13.06 14.02 7.54
C GLY A 254 11.60 14.46 7.72
N LEU A 255 11.30 15.76 7.70
CA LEU A 255 9.92 16.24 7.87
C LEU A 255 9.06 15.94 6.62
N ILE A 256 9.64 16.07 5.43
CA ILE A 256 8.96 15.74 4.17
C ILE A 256 8.65 14.24 4.14
N ILE A 257 9.63 13.41 4.51
CA ILE A 257 9.46 11.95 4.65
C ILE A 257 8.30 11.65 5.60
N LEU A 258 8.32 12.21 6.82
CA LEU A 258 7.25 12.05 7.79
C LEU A 258 5.88 12.40 7.23
N LEU A 259 5.76 13.54 6.54
CA LEU A 259 4.49 13.99 5.96
C LEU A 259 4.01 13.05 4.86
N ILE A 260 4.90 12.66 3.94
CA ILE A 260 4.57 11.72 2.86
C ILE A 260 4.03 10.42 3.45
N TRP A 261 4.81 9.77 4.31
CA TRP A 261 4.47 8.42 4.78
C TRP A 261 3.30 8.43 5.76
N THR A 262 3.21 9.41 6.65
CA THR A 262 2.08 9.50 7.59
C THR A 262 0.79 9.75 6.83
N GLY A 263 0.75 10.78 5.97
CA GLY A 263 -0.46 11.08 5.20
C GLY A 263 -0.86 9.91 4.30
N ALA A 264 0.10 9.29 3.64
CA ALA A 264 -0.17 8.20 2.73
C ALA A 264 -0.59 6.90 3.49
N ASN A 265 -0.11 6.65 4.71
CA ASN A 265 -0.58 5.56 5.58
C ASN A 265 -2.00 5.84 6.12
N VAL A 266 -2.26 7.07 6.58
CA VAL A 266 -3.62 7.50 7.01
C VAL A 266 -4.65 7.29 5.90
N PHE A 267 -4.37 7.75 4.67
CA PHE A 267 -5.30 7.56 3.55
C PHE A 267 -5.43 6.10 3.10
N TYR A 268 -4.37 5.31 3.27
CA TYR A 268 -4.42 3.87 3.00
C TYR A 268 -5.37 3.16 3.95
N LEU A 269 -5.15 3.34 5.26
CA LEU A 269 -5.99 2.78 6.31
C LEU A 269 -7.42 3.30 6.19
N ALA A 270 -7.60 4.59 5.91
CA ALA A 270 -8.94 5.17 5.76
C ALA A 270 -9.71 4.55 4.60
N ALA A 271 -9.08 4.31 3.45
CA ALA A 271 -9.71 3.67 2.30
C ALA A 271 -10.08 2.20 2.60
N HIS A 272 -9.20 1.47 3.27
CA HIS A 272 -9.43 0.09 3.68
C HIS A 272 -10.55 -0.03 4.72
N LEU A 273 -10.47 0.74 5.81
CA LEU A 273 -11.49 0.80 6.86
C LEU A 273 -12.86 1.19 6.30
N PHE A 274 -12.91 2.15 5.37
CA PHE A 274 -14.16 2.52 4.68
C PHE A 274 -14.74 1.32 3.93
N CYS A 275 -13.93 0.63 3.10
CA CYS A 275 -14.40 -0.52 2.33
C CYS A 275 -14.87 -1.66 3.24
N MET A 276 -14.12 -1.98 4.28
CA MET A 276 -14.49 -3.00 5.26
C MET A 276 -15.77 -2.61 6.00
N GLY A 277 -15.89 -1.36 6.45
CA GLY A 277 -17.07 -0.86 7.15
C GLY A 277 -18.34 -0.96 6.29
N VAL A 278 -18.24 -0.61 5.00
CA VAL A 278 -19.36 -0.74 4.04
C VAL A 278 -19.73 -2.21 3.82
N ASN A 279 -18.74 -3.06 3.56
CA ASN A 279 -18.96 -4.49 3.35
C ASN A 279 -19.59 -5.16 4.59
N LEU A 280 -19.13 -4.81 5.79
CA LEU A 280 -19.66 -5.35 7.04
C LEU A 280 -21.07 -4.83 7.36
N SER A 281 -21.30 -3.52 7.22
CA SER A 281 -22.62 -2.91 7.43
C SER A 281 -23.68 -3.58 6.55
N LYS A 282 -23.34 -3.84 5.28
CA LYS A 282 -24.21 -4.55 4.34
C LYS A 282 -24.51 -5.98 4.79
N LEU A 283 -23.57 -6.68 5.39
CA LEU A 283 -23.79 -8.05 5.85
C LEU A 283 -24.78 -8.13 7.00
N PHE A 284 -24.62 -7.26 8.00
CA PHE A 284 -25.42 -7.30 9.23
C PHE A 284 -26.79 -6.64 9.09
N THR A 285 -26.87 -5.52 8.38
CA THR A 285 -28.10 -4.70 8.36
C THR A 285 -28.69 -4.48 6.98
N LYS A 286 -28.08 -5.03 5.92
CA LYS A 286 -28.46 -4.80 4.51
C LYS A 286 -28.44 -3.32 4.08
N SER A 287 -28.02 -2.41 4.97
CA SER A 287 -27.96 -0.95 4.83
C SER A 287 -26.53 -0.45 5.00
N TYR A 288 -26.26 0.78 4.57
CA TYR A 288 -24.96 1.45 4.68
C TYR A 288 -24.85 2.33 5.95
N ASN A 289 -25.93 2.50 6.70
CA ASN A 289 -26.00 3.47 7.79
C ASN A 289 -25.08 3.14 8.98
N LEU A 290 -24.67 1.89 9.15
CA LEU A 290 -23.77 1.46 10.23
C LEU A 290 -22.29 1.46 9.85
N THR A 291 -21.95 1.88 8.62
CA THR A 291 -20.56 2.04 8.18
C THR A 291 -19.69 2.80 9.19
N PRO A 292 -20.07 3.99 9.72
CA PRO A 292 -19.22 4.72 10.65
C PRO A 292 -19.00 3.95 11.97
N ILE A 293 -20.02 3.25 12.47
CA ILE A 293 -19.92 2.46 13.71
C ILE A 293 -18.99 1.26 13.50
N ALA A 294 -19.14 0.56 12.37
CA ALA A 294 -18.27 -0.56 12.03
C ALA A 294 -16.79 -0.15 11.90
N VAL A 295 -16.53 1.03 11.30
CA VAL A 295 -15.18 1.60 11.18
C VAL A 295 -14.53 1.82 12.55
N TRP A 296 -15.26 2.42 13.50
CA TRP A 296 -14.74 2.69 14.84
C TRP A 296 -14.50 1.41 15.66
N ILE A 297 -15.35 0.39 15.50
CA ILE A 297 -15.15 -0.91 16.15
C ILE A 297 -13.83 -1.54 15.67
N PHE A 298 -13.55 -1.50 14.37
CA PHE A 298 -12.31 -2.07 13.81
C PHE A 298 -11.04 -1.29 14.12
N THR A 299 -11.15 -0.03 14.53
CA THR A 299 -9.96 0.73 14.93
C THR A 299 -9.54 0.50 16.37
N ILE A 300 -10.45 -0.03 17.19
CA ILE A 300 -10.20 -0.35 18.60
C ILE A 300 -9.72 -1.81 18.76
N LEU A 301 -10.13 -2.70 17.84
CA LEU A 301 -9.71 -4.11 17.76
C LEU A 301 -8.31 -4.24 17.15
#